data_AF-A0A9W4K192-F1
#
_entry.id   AF-A0A9W4K192-F1
#
_cell.length_a   1.000
_cell.length_b   1.000
_cell.length_c   1.000
_cell.angle_alpha   90.00
_cell.angle_beta   90.00
_cell.angle_gamma   90.00
#
_symmetry.space_group_name_H-M   'P 1'
#
loop_
_entity.id
_entity.type
_entity.pdbx_description
1 polymer ?
#
loop_
_entity_poly.entity_id
_entity_poly.type
_entity_poly.pdbx_seq_one_letter_code
_entity_poly.pdbx_strand_id
1 'polypeptide(L)' 'LASTYQRQGQWEEAEQLGLQVMKSRKAKLGEHHPDTLSSMASLASTYQRQGQW' A
#
# COMPACT_ATOMS: atom_id res chain seq x y z
N LEU A 1 6.55 -4.86 -24.93
CA LEU A 1 7.40 -4.21 -23.91
C LEU A 1 6.69 -3.10 -23.13
N ALA A 2 5.70 -2.39 -23.71
CA ALA A 2 4.96 -1.33 -22.99
C ALA A 2 3.99 -1.83 -21.88
N SER A 3 3.37 -3.00 -22.04
CA SER A 3 2.46 -3.57 -21.02
C SER A 3 3.17 -3.99 -19.72
N THR A 4 4.48 -4.19 -19.76
CA THR A 4 5.29 -4.57 -18.60
C THR A 4 5.69 -3.35 -17.76
N TYR A 5 5.90 -2.19 -18.39
CA TYR A 5 6.23 -0.93 -17.70
C TYR A 5 5.02 -0.25 -17.04
N GLN A 6 3.82 -0.43 -17.60
CA GLN A 6 2.61 0.22 -17.08
C GLN A 6 2.24 -0.26 -15.67
N ARG A 7 2.53 -1.53 -15.36
CA ARG A 7 2.36 -2.06 -14.00
C ARG A 7 3.39 -1.50 -13.03
N GLN A 8 4.67 -1.47 -13.39
CA GLN A 8 5.76 -1.12 -12.46
C GLN A 8 5.67 0.32 -11.91
N GLY A 9 5.34 1.32 -12.72
CA GLY A 9 5.19 2.70 -12.22
C GLY A 9 3.97 2.89 -11.30
N GLN A 10 2.85 2.25 -11.64
CA GLN A 10 1.61 2.38 -10.87
C GLN A 10 1.67 1.70 -9.50
N TRP A 11 2.54 0.70 -9.30
CA TRP A 11 2.67 0.03 -8.01
C TRP A 11 3.40 0.88 -6.97
N GLU A 12 4.47 1.59 -7.36
CA GLU A 12 5.17 2.54 -6.47
C GLU A 12 4.24 3.69 -6.05
N GLU A 13 3.46 4.21 -6.99
CA GLU A 13 2.48 5.27 -6.71
C GLU A 13 1.36 4.78 -5.80
N ALA A 14 0.85 3.56 -6.01
CA ALA A 14 -0.15 2.94 -5.14
C ALA A 14 0.39 2.64 -3.73
N GLU A 15 1.66 2.26 -3.62
CA GLU A 15 2.35 2.03 -2.35
C GLU A 15 2.54 3.34 -1.57
N GLN A 16 3.02 4.41 -2.22
CA GLN A 16 3.14 5.73 -1.62
C GLN A 16 1.79 6.26 -1.15
N LEU A 17 0.73 6.09 -1.95
CA LEU A 17 -0.63 6.47 -1.56
C LEU A 17 -1.12 5.65 -0.36
N GLY A 18 -0.87 4.34 -0.37
CA GLY A 18 -1.20 3.43 0.74
C GLY A 18 -0.48 3.82 2.04
N LEU A 19 0.80 4.20 1.96
CA LEU A 19 1.60 4.65 3.09
C LEU A 19 1.09 5.98 3.67
N GLN A 20 0.71 6.93 2.82
CA GLN A 20 0.08 8.18 3.29
C GLN A 20 -1.23 7.90 4.02
N VAL A 21 -2.11 7.09 3.43
CA VAL A 21 -3.40 6.74 4.04
C VAL A 21 -3.19 6.01 5.37
N MET A 22 -2.26 5.06 5.43
CA MET A 22 -1.93 4.34 6.66
C MET A 22 -1.38 5.29 7.73
N LYS A 23 -0.47 6.22 7.39
CA LYS A 23 0.03 7.24 8.33
C LYS A 23 -1.09 8.15 8.85
N SER A 24 -1.97 8.63 7.97
CA SER A 24 -3.11 9.47 8.38
C SER A 24 -4.10 8.71 9.25
N ARG A 25 -4.39 7.44 8.94
CA ARG A 25 -5.25 6.57 9.75
C ARG A 25 -4.62 6.24 11.09
N LYS A 26 -3.33 5.90 11.12
CA LYS A 26 -2.57 5.67 12.36
C LYS A 26 -2.57 6.90 13.26
N ALA A 27 -2.41 8.10 12.70
CA ALA A 27 -2.43 9.34 13.45
C ALA A 27 -3.82 9.72 14.00
N LYS A 28 -4.90 9.43 13.24
CA LYS A 28 -6.28 9.77 13.66
C LYS A 28 -6.96 8.71 14.51
N LEU A 29 -6.76 7.44 14.18
CA LEU A 29 -7.53 6.31 14.70
C LEU A 29 -6.68 5.41 15.61
N GLY A 30 -5.35 5.53 15.56
CA GLY A 30 -4.42 4.68 16.29
C GLY A 30 -4.03 3.42 15.53
N GLU A 31 -3.02 2.72 16.06
CA GLU A 31 -2.40 1.55 15.42
C GLU A 31 -3.31 0.31 15.44
N HIS A 32 -4.14 0.14 16.47
CA HIS A 32 -5.04 -1.00 16.62
C HIS A 32 -6.41 -0.82 15.97
N HIS A 33 -6.66 0.30 15.29
CA HIS A 33 -7.94 0.51 14.65
C HIS A 33 -8.12 -0.44 13.46
N PRO A 34 -9.30 -1.08 13.29
CA PRO A 34 -9.57 -2.00 12.19
C PRO A 34 -9.23 -1.42 10.80
N ASP A 35 -9.52 -0.12 10.59
CA ASP A 35 -9.21 0.56 9.33
C ASP A 35 -7.71 0.76 9.08
N THR A 36 -6.92 0.91 10.15
CA THR A 36 -5.45 0.98 10.05
C THR A 36 -4.88 -0.38 9.69
N LEU A 37 -5.37 -1.45 10.33
CA LEU A 37 -4.96 -2.83 10.05
C LEU A 37 -5.35 -3.26 8.62
N SER A 38 -6.55 -2.88 8.16
CA SER A 38 -7.00 -3.13 6.79
C SER A 38 -6.11 -2.43 5.75
N SER A 39 -5.68 -1.20 6.02
CA SER A 39 -4.71 -0.49 5.16
C SER A 39 -3.34 -1.17 5.14
N MET A 40 -2.86 -1.67 6.28
CA MET A 40 -1.58 -2.41 6.37
C MET A 40 -1.65 -3.74 5.59
N ALA A 41 -2.76 -4.48 5.71
CA ALA A 41 -2.98 -5.71 4.94
C ALA A 41 -3.02 -5.45 3.42
N SER A 42 -3.63 -4.32 3.02
CA SER A 42 -3.67 -3.90 1.61
C SER A 42 -2.26 -3.60 1.07
N LEU A 43 -1.42 -2.92 1.86
CA LEU A 43 -0.02 -2.65 1.54
C LEU A 43 0.80 -3.95 1.43
N ALA A 44 0.65 -4.87 2.37
CA ALA A 44 1.32 -6.17 2.35
C ALA A 44 0.95 -6.99 1.10
N SER A 45 -0.32 -6.95 0.68
CA SER A 45 -0.75 -7.60 -0.57
C SER A 45 -0.14 -6.95 -1.81
N THR A 46 0.03 -5.62 -1.81
CA THR A 46 0.71 -4.88 -2.88
C THR A 46 2.19 -5.28 -2.99
N TYR A 47 2.92 -5.36 -1.87
CA TYR A 47 4.31 -5.85 -1.87
C TYR A 47 4.42 -7.31 -2.33
N GLN A 48 3.50 -8.17 -1.91
CA GLN A 48 3.42 -9.55 -2.38
C GLN A 48 3.25 -9.63 -3.91
N ARG A 49 2.41 -8.75 -4.47
CA ARG A 49 2.19 -8.68 -5.93
C ARG A 49 3.36 -8.08 -6.69
N GLN A 50 4.17 -7.23 -6.05
CA GLN A 50 5.43 -6.76 -6.62
C GLN A 50 6.55 -7.81 -6.57
N GLY A 51 6.36 -8.93 -5.86
CA GLY A 51 7.39 -9.96 -5.70
C GLY A 51 8.52 -9.57 -4.76
N GLN A 52 8.29 -8.57 -3.90
CA GLN A 52 9.25 -8.09 -2.89
C GLN A 52 9.04 -8.78 -1.52
N TRP A 53 8.78 -10.09 -1.51
CA TRP A 53 8.78 -10.87 -0.25
C TRP A 53 10.18 -10.97 0.35
#